data_AF-A0A9X3V6D3-F1
#
_entry.id   AF-A0A9X3V6D3-F1
#
_cell.length_a   1.000
_cell.length_b   1.000
_cell.length_c   1.000
_cell.angle_alpha   90.00
_cell.angle_beta   90.00
_cell.angle_gamma   90.00
#
_symmetry.space_group_name_H-M   'P 1'
#
loop_
_entity.id
_entity.type
_entity.pdbx_description
1 polymer ?
#
loop_
_entity_poly.entity_id
_entity_poly.type
_entity_poly.pdbx_seq_one_letter_code
_entity_poly.pdbx_strand_id
1 'polypeptide(L)'
;MRADVFLVESGQAATRSQAQRLVAAGVQWRFAPSMPWHKVAKNGDDIPEGAEVQLLDAAEAKYLSRGGLKLEGALQATGLSVAGWRCLDVGQSTGGFTDCLLQQGAAQVIGVDVGHGQLHERLRNDPRVVGVEGLNARSLTAEDLREACEEALSERVERDPEDNDTQPVAPYSWMRNGGLVDDEYDDSDDAKEHEVEAFKAERDARARARADGALPTVRRRRPGREGVDVTPVFDLITGDVSFISLTLILPAVVPLLAAGGTLLMLVKPQFELQPGQVGKGGIVRDPALYAQVEQRLRESCAALGLDVLGWHGSAIEGGDGNREFFIHARRTA
;
A
#
# COMPACT_ATOMS: atom_id res chain seq x y z
N MET A 1 -25.30 -16.41 10.27
CA MET A 1 -24.13 -15.51 10.36
C MET A 1 -24.50 -14.22 9.66
N ARG A 2 -24.17 -13.05 10.22
CA ARG A 2 -24.49 -11.77 9.57
C ARG A 2 -23.95 -11.73 8.14
N ALA A 3 -24.75 -11.28 7.19
CA ALA A 3 -24.45 -11.28 5.76
C ALA A 3 -23.12 -10.58 5.45
N ASP A 4 -22.88 -9.42 6.07
CA ASP A 4 -21.64 -8.66 5.88
C ASP A 4 -20.39 -9.37 6.44
N VAL A 5 -20.54 -10.26 7.42
CA VAL A 5 -19.45 -11.13 7.93
C VAL A 5 -19.29 -12.36 7.04
N PHE A 6 -20.40 -13.01 6.70
CA PHE A 6 -20.43 -14.20 5.86
C PHE A 6 -19.73 -13.95 4.52
N LEU A 7 -20.01 -12.81 3.86
CA LEU A 7 -19.38 -12.48 2.58
C LEU A 7 -17.87 -12.34 2.69
N VAL A 8 -17.34 -11.89 3.83
CA VAL A 8 -15.89 -11.81 4.05
C VAL A 8 -15.30 -13.19 4.29
N GLU A 9 -15.90 -13.97 5.19
CA GLU A 9 -15.38 -15.29 5.56
C GLU A 9 -15.49 -16.31 4.41
N SER A 10 -16.51 -16.18 3.55
CA SER A 10 -16.67 -17.00 2.34
C SER A 10 -15.84 -16.52 1.14
N GLY A 11 -15.04 -15.46 1.30
CA GLY A 11 -14.18 -14.91 0.24
C GLY A 11 -14.91 -14.16 -0.87
N GLN A 12 -16.23 -13.91 -0.73
CA GLN A 12 -17.02 -13.12 -1.66
C GLN A 12 -16.71 -11.62 -1.59
N ALA A 13 -16.16 -11.16 -0.47
CA ALA A 13 -15.70 -9.80 -0.24
C ALA A 13 -14.32 -9.82 0.46
N ALA A 14 -13.41 -8.95 0.03
CA ALA A 14 -12.10 -8.78 0.65
C ALA A 14 -12.18 -8.00 1.98
N THR A 15 -13.19 -7.14 2.16
CA THR A 15 -13.36 -6.32 3.38
C THR A 15 -14.82 -6.25 3.81
N ARG A 16 -15.07 -5.96 5.11
CA ARG A 16 -16.44 -5.71 5.59
C ARG A 16 -17.11 -4.55 4.88
N SER A 17 -16.38 -3.48 4.57
CA SER A 17 -16.92 -2.35 3.83
C SER A 17 -17.32 -2.73 2.41
N GLN A 18 -16.60 -3.64 1.75
CA GLN A 18 -17.00 -4.19 0.46
C GLN A 18 -18.22 -5.10 0.58
N ALA A 19 -18.27 -5.96 1.60
CA ALA A 19 -19.42 -6.83 1.87
C ALA A 19 -20.72 -6.01 2.05
N GLN A 20 -20.66 -4.89 2.78
CA GLN A 20 -21.80 -4.00 2.96
C GLN A 20 -22.30 -3.39 1.65
N ARG A 21 -21.37 -3.04 0.74
CA ARG A 21 -21.72 -2.54 -0.59
C ARG A 21 -22.35 -3.62 -1.46
N LEU A 22 -21.80 -4.84 -1.42
CA LEU A 22 -22.39 -5.98 -2.14
C LEU A 22 -23.83 -6.23 -1.67
N VAL A 23 -24.08 -6.24 -0.36
CA VAL A 23 -25.44 -6.37 0.18
C VAL A 23 -26.36 -5.26 -0.35
N ALA A 24 -25.91 -4.00 -0.36
CA ALA A 24 -26.67 -2.89 -0.92
C ALA A 24 -26.91 -3.00 -2.44
N ALA A 25 -25.95 -3.54 -3.19
CA ALA A 25 -26.05 -3.78 -4.64
C ALA A 25 -26.91 -5.02 -4.97
N GLY A 26 -27.16 -5.87 -3.98
CA GLY A 26 -28.04 -7.01 -4.05
C GLY A 26 -27.30 -8.33 -3.90
N VAL A 27 -27.60 -9.03 -2.81
CA VAL A 27 -27.12 -10.39 -2.53
C VAL A 27 -28.33 -11.29 -2.31
N GLN A 28 -28.23 -12.52 -2.79
CA GLN A 28 -29.20 -13.56 -2.46
C GLN A 28 -28.50 -14.88 -2.14
N TRP A 29 -29.15 -15.73 -1.35
CA TRP A 29 -28.62 -17.03 -0.96
C TRP A 29 -29.67 -18.14 -1.10
N ARG A 30 -29.23 -19.39 -1.23
CA ARG A 30 -30.08 -20.59 -1.18
C ARG A 30 -29.29 -21.78 -0.62
N PHE A 31 -29.96 -22.76 -0.03
CA PHE A 31 -29.30 -23.94 0.52
C PHE A 31 -29.02 -25.04 -0.52
N ALA A 32 -29.84 -25.11 -1.56
CA ALA A 32 -29.73 -26.13 -2.59
C ALA A 32 -30.22 -25.59 -3.93
N PRO A 33 -29.75 -26.14 -5.06
CA PRO A 33 -30.15 -25.68 -6.39
C PRO A 33 -31.66 -25.69 -6.64
N SER A 34 -32.39 -26.59 -5.98
CA SER A 34 -33.85 -26.72 -6.08
C SER A 34 -34.65 -25.77 -5.18
N MET A 35 -33.98 -25.02 -4.29
CA MET A 35 -34.64 -24.08 -3.38
C MET A 35 -34.67 -22.66 -3.98
N PRO A 36 -35.68 -21.84 -3.62
CA PRO A 36 -35.75 -20.46 -4.06
C PRO A 36 -34.60 -19.63 -3.47
N TRP A 37 -34.24 -18.57 -4.18
CA TRP A 37 -33.30 -17.57 -3.69
C TRP A 37 -33.96 -16.68 -2.63
N HIS A 38 -33.23 -16.45 -1.54
CA HIS A 38 -33.59 -15.53 -0.47
C HIS A 38 -32.74 -14.28 -0.59
N LYS A 39 -33.37 -13.12 -0.81
CA LYS A 39 -32.66 -11.84 -0.88
C LYS A 39 -32.20 -11.40 0.51
N VAL A 40 -30.98 -10.88 0.58
CA VAL A 40 -30.43 -10.18 1.73
C VAL A 40 -30.85 -8.72 1.62
N ALA A 41 -31.57 -8.20 2.62
CA ALA A 41 -32.08 -6.84 2.62
C ALA A 41 -31.16 -5.85 3.34
N LYS A 42 -30.43 -6.32 4.36
CA LYS A 42 -29.50 -5.51 5.15
C LYS A 42 -28.30 -6.32 5.64
N ASN A 43 -27.23 -5.61 5.97
CA ASN A 43 -25.96 -6.17 6.41
C ASN A 43 -26.05 -7.16 7.59
N GLY A 44 -27.03 -6.93 8.48
CA GLY A 44 -27.24 -7.75 9.67
C GLY A 44 -28.15 -8.96 9.46
N ASP A 45 -28.68 -9.18 8.26
CA ASP A 45 -29.49 -10.38 7.98
C ASP A 45 -28.61 -11.63 8.05
N ASP A 46 -29.20 -12.75 8.47
CA ASP A 46 -28.47 -14.01 8.58
C ASP A 46 -28.40 -14.73 7.24
N ILE A 47 -27.18 -15.05 6.83
CA ILE A 47 -26.89 -16.06 5.82
C ILE A 47 -26.52 -17.35 6.59
N PRO A 48 -27.20 -18.48 6.30
CA PRO A 48 -26.84 -19.75 6.91
C PRO A 48 -25.49 -20.28 6.44
N GLU A 49 -24.80 -21.00 7.32
CA GLU A 49 -23.57 -21.69 6.97
C GLU A 49 -23.82 -22.77 5.89
N GLY A 50 -22.93 -22.87 4.91
CA GLY A 50 -23.07 -23.78 3.78
C GLY A 50 -24.07 -23.34 2.70
N ALA A 51 -24.70 -22.16 2.82
CA ALA A 51 -25.55 -21.62 1.77
C ALA A 51 -24.74 -21.20 0.54
N GLU A 52 -25.27 -21.48 -0.65
CA GLU A 52 -24.80 -20.89 -1.90
C GLU A 52 -25.22 -19.42 -1.93
N VAL A 53 -24.29 -18.53 -2.29
CA VAL A 53 -24.53 -17.09 -2.39
C VAL A 53 -24.32 -16.63 -3.82
N GLN A 54 -25.19 -15.74 -4.28
CA GLN A 54 -25.09 -15.05 -5.54
C GLN A 54 -25.09 -13.54 -5.34
N LEU A 55 -24.09 -12.89 -5.92
CA LEU A 55 -24.02 -11.44 -6.05
C LEU A 55 -24.83 -11.05 -7.30
N LEU A 56 -25.83 -10.19 -7.13
CA LEU A 56 -26.64 -9.70 -8.25
C LEU A 56 -25.89 -8.66 -9.08
N ASP A 57 -24.98 -7.92 -8.43
CA ASP A 57 -24.03 -7.03 -9.07
C ASP A 57 -22.62 -7.29 -8.48
N ALA A 58 -21.77 -7.90 -9.30
CA ALA A 58 -20.39 -8.22 -8.95
C ALA A 58 -19.42 -7.06 -9.26
N ALA A 59 -19.86 -5.94 -9.85
CA ALA A 59 -18.97 -4.82 -10.16
C ALA A 59 -18.29 -4.25 -8.90
N GLU A 60 -19.01 -4.27 -7.76
CA GLU A 60 -18.49 -3.87 -6.46
C GLU A 60 -17.40 -4.82 -5.90
N ALA A 61 -17.27 -6.03 -6.45
CA ALA A 61 -16.26 -7.01 -6.07
C ALA A 61 -14.93 -6.84 -6.84
N LYS A 62 -14.94 -6.10 -7.96
CA LYS A 62 -13.82 -6.06 -8.92
C LYS A 62 -12.52 -5.50 -8.32
N TYR A 63 -12.64 -4.48 -7.48
CA TYR A 63 -11.52 -3.79 -6.84
C TYR A 63 -11.69 -3.76 -5.33
N LEU A 64 -10.57 -3.67 -4.61
CA LEU A 64 -10.55 -3.60 -3.13
C LEU A 64 -11.37 -2.42 -2.55
N SER A 65 -11.50 -1.33 -3.32
CA SER A 65 -12.38 -0.22 -2.97
C SER A 65 -13.04 0.39 -4.22
N ARG A 66 -14.09 1.20 -4.00
CA ARG A 66 -14.75 1.98 -5.05
C ARG A 66 -13.79 2.87 -5.85
N GLY A 67 -12.66 3.26 -5.27
CA GLY A 67 -11.63 4.02 -5.98
C GLY A 67 -11.19 3.33 -7.27
N GLY A 68 -11.05 2.00 -7.27
CA GLY A 68 -10.64 1.27 -8.48
C GLY A 68 -11.61 1.45 -9.65
N LEU A 69 -12.92 1.51 -9.39
CA LEU A 69 -13.94 1.78 -10.43
C LEU A 69 -13.82 3.20 -10.99
N LYS A 70 -13.49 4.18 -10.13
CA LYS A 70 -13.26 5.56 -10.56
C LYS A 70 -12.06 5.64 -11.50
N LEU A 71 -10.93 5.08 -11.11
CA LEU A 71 -9.71 5.10 -11.91
C LEU A 71 -9.88 4.32 -13.21
N GLU A 72 -10.51 3.15 -13.18
CA GLU A 72 -10.83 2.39 -14.39
C GLU A 72 -11.63 3.21 -15.40
N GLY A 73 -12.70 3.88 -14.94
CA GLY A 73 -13.49 4.76 -15.79
C GLY A 73 -12.67 5.91 -16.38
N ALA A 74 -11.74 6.47 -15.60
CA ALA A 74 -10.84 7.52 -16.07
C ALA A 74 -9.84 7.02 -17.12
N LEU A 75 -9.24 5.83 -16.92
CA LEU A 75 -8.36 5.20 -17.89
C LEU A 75 -9.09 4.92 -19.21
N GLN A 76 -10.33 4.43 -19.15
CA GLN A 76 -11.16 4.21 -20.34
C GLN A 76 -11.52 5.52 -21.05
N ALA A 77 -11.90 6.57 -20.30
CA ALA A 77 -12.28 7.87 -20.86
C ALA A 77 -11.09 8.61 -21.52
N THR A 78 -9.87 8.35 -21.05
CA THR A 78 -8.64 8.94 -21.59
C THR A 78 -7.98 8.09 -22.67
N GLY A 79 -8.31 6.79 -22.75
CA GLY A 79 -7.66 5.84 -23.63
C GLY A 79 -6.22 5.47 -23.22
N LEU A 80 -5.83 5.77 -21.97
CA LEU A 80 -4.50 5.49 -21.45
C LEU A 80 -4.31 3.99 -21.22
N SER A 81 -3.16 3.47 -21.65
CA SER A 81 -2.67 2.15 -21.27
C SER A 81 -1.54 2.32 -20.27
N VAL A 82 -1.67 1.72 -19.09
CA VAL A 82 -0.65 1.76 -18.02
C VAL A 82 0.22 0.50 -18.00
N ALA A 83 0.10 -0.35 -19.02
CA ALA A 83 0.84 -1.60 -19.10
C ALA A 83 2.35 -1.34 -19.12
N GLY A 84 3.07 -1.94 -18.18
CA GLY A 84 4.52 -1.79 -18.02
C GLY A 84 4.97 -0.51 -17.33
N TRP A 85 4.05 0.37 -16.90
CA TRP A 85 4.40 1.66 -16.28
C TRP A 85 4.74 1.55 -14.80
N ARG A 86 5.58 2.49 -14.34
CA ARG A 86 5.79 2.78 -12.92
C ARG A 86 4.86 3.91 -12.50
N CYS A 87 4.02 3.63 -11.51
CA CYS A 87 2.97 4.55 -11.08
C CYS A 87 3.19 5.00 -9.63
N LEU A 88 2.86 6.27 -9.35
CA LEU A 88 2.69 6.79 -8.00
C LEU A 88 1.19 6.93 -7.69
N ASP A 89 0.75 6.32 -6.60
CA ASP A 89 -0.63 6.41 -6.08
C ASP A 89 -0.65 7.28 -4.81
N VAL A 90 -1.16 8.50 -4.93
CA VAL A 90 -1.20 9.49 -3.84
C VAL A 90 -2.51 9.38 -3.06
N GLY A 91 -2.42 9.02 -1.78
CA GLY A 91 -3.59 8.68 -0.96
C GLY A 91 -4.00 7.22 -1.15
N GLN A 92 -3.04 6.30 -1.09
CA GLN A 92 -3.23 4.88 -1.42
C GLN A 92 -4.38 4.22 -0.61
N SER A 93 -4.57 4.60 0.64
CA SER A 93 -5.60 4.09 1.56
C SER A 93 -5.69 2.55 1.52
N THR A 94 -6.88 1.97 1.30
CA THR A 94 -7.05 0.51 1.16
C THR A 94 -6.43 -0.06 -0.13
N GLY A 95 -6.11 0.81 -1.10
CA GLY A 95 -5.40 0.45 -2.34
C GLY A 95 -6.30 0.23 -3.56
N GLY A 96 -7.47 0.87 -3.64
CA GLY A 96 -8.36 0.70 -4.80
C GLY A 96 -7.76 1.15 -6.13
N PHE A 97 -7.05 2.29 -6.14
CA PHE A 97 -6.35 2.79 -7.33
C PHE A 97 -5.16 1.89 -7.68
N THR A 98 -4.32 1.57 -6.69
CA THR A 98 -3.24 0.57 -6.83
C THR A 98 -3.74 -0.75 -7.44
N ASP A 99 -4.82 -1.33 -6.92
CA ASP A 99 -5.41 -2.58 -7.43
C ASP A 99 -5.86 -2.45 -8.90
N CYS A 100 -6.47 -1.32 -9.26
CA CYS A 100 -6.80 -1.01 -10.65
C CYS A 100 -5.56 -0.96 -11.54
N LEU A 101 -4.53 -0.22 -11.15
CA LEU A 101 -3.28 -0.11 -11.92
C LEU A 101 -2.62 -1.47 -12.15
N LEU A 102 -2.54 -2.32 -11.12
CA LEU A 102 -1.95 -3.65 -11.22
C LEU A 102 -2.76 -4.58 -12.14
N GLN A 103 -4.10 -4.52 -12.08
CA GLN A 103 -4.97 -5.29 -12.96
C GLN A 103 -4.88 -4.81 -14.42
N GLN A 104 -4.59 -3.52 -14.64
CA GLN A 104 -4.35 -2.92 -15.95
C GLN A 104 -2.89 -3.08 -16.43
N GLY A 105 -2.07 -3.84 -15.70
CA GLY A 105 -0.73 -4.24 -16.14
C GLY A 105 0.41 -3.30 -15.76
N ALA A 106 0.22 -2.37 -14.81
CA ALA A 106 1.32 -1.58 -14.27
C ALA A 106 2.46 -2.48 -13.77
N ALA A 107 3.70 -2.10 -14.09
CA ALA A 107 4.90 -2.85 -13.68
C ALA A 107 5.18 -2.66 -12.18
N GLN A 108 4.92 -1.46 -11.66
CA GLN A 108 5.12 -1.12 -10.26
C GLN A 108 4.14 -0.03 -9.82
N VAL A 109 3.70 -0.10 -8.57
CA VAL A 109 2.99 0.99 -7.92
C VAL A 109 3.67 1.32 -6.59
N ILE A 110 4.16 2.54 -6.46
CA ILE A 110 4.55 3.10 -5.17
C ILE A 110 3.36 3.92 -4.67
N GLY A 111 2.83 3.57 -3.51
CA GLY A 111 1.72 4.29 -2.91
C GLY A 111 2.16 5.08 -1.69
N VAL A 112 1.67 6.31 -1.57
CA VAL A 112 1.90 7.15 -0.38
C VAL A 112 0.59 7.42 0.33
N ASP A 113 0.60 7.34 1.66
CA ASP A 113 -0.56 7.66 2.50
C ASP A 113 -0.12 8.32 3.81
N VAL A 114 -0.97 9.20 4.36
CA VAL A 114 -0.74 9.87 5.65
C VAL A 114 -1.15 9.00 6.84
N GLY A 115 -2.07 8.06 6.65
CA GLY A 115 -2.50 7.14 7.69
C GLY A 115 -1.63 5.90 7.79
N HIS A 116 -2.05 4.96 8.64
CA HIS A 116 -1.31 3.74 8.95
C HIS A 116 -2.23 2.51 8.93
N GLY A 117 -1.68 1.36 8.56
CA GLY A 117 -2.37 0.07 8.60
C GLY A 117 -3.59 -0.02 7.68
N GLN A 118 -3.65 0.78 6.61
CA GLN A 118 -4.81 0.84 5.73
C GLN A 118 -4.66 -0.07 4.51
N LEU A 119 -3.43 -0.23 4.00
CA LEU A 119 -3.21 -0.99 2.78
C LEU A 119 -3.58 -2.46 2.98
N HIS A 120 -4.44 -2.96 2.08
CA HIS A 120 -4.92 -4.33 2.12
C HIS A 120 -3.77 -5.35 2.00
N GLU A 121 -3.85 -6.44 2.75
CA GLU A 121 -2.80 -7.46 2.85
C GLU A 121 -2.34 -7.99 1.48
N ARG A 122 -3.29 -8.27 0.57
CA ARG A 122 -2.98 -8.69 -0.80
C ARG A 122 -2.00 -7.75 -1.52
N LEU A 123 -2.21 -6.44 -1.38
CA LEU A 123 -1.35 -5.43 -2.02
C LEU A 123 -0.04 -5.26 -1.24
N ARG A 124 -0.08 -5.33 0.09
CA ARG A 124 1.12 -5.29 0.93
C ARG A 124 2.10 -6.41 0.58
N ASN A 125 1.58 -7.57 0.21
CA ASN A 125 2.34 -8.75 -0.18
C ASN A 125 2.65 -8.84 -1.68
N ASP A 126 2.10 -7.96 -2.53
CA ASP A 126 2.41 -7.97 -3.96
C ASP A 126 3.82 -7.39 -4.19
N PRO A 127 4.73 -8.10 -4.88
CA PRO A 127 6.10 -7.65 -5.10
C PRO A 127 6.20 -6.38 -5.96
N ARG A 128 5.15 -6.03 -6.72
CA ARG A 128 5.07 -4.82 -7.54
C ARG A 128 4.65 -3.60 -6.73
N VAL A 129 4.29 -3.76 -5.46
CA VAL A 129 3.78 -2.68 -4.61
C VAL A 129 4.77 -2.30 -3.52
N VAL A 130 4.99 -1.00 -3.38
CA VAL A 130 5.65 -0.39 -2.22
C VAL A 130 4.64 0.53 -1.54
N GLY A 131 4.15 0.14 -0.36
CA GLY A 131 3.25 0.96 0.44
C GLY A 131 4.03 1.80 1.44
N VAL A 132 3.96 3.12 1.30
CA VAL A 132 4.60 4.10 2.17
C VAL A 132 3.53 4.82 2.98
N GLU A 133 3.43 4.46 4.26
CA GLU A 133 2.45 5.00 5.21
C GLU A 133 3.09 6.09 6.10
N GLY A 134 2.29 7.02 6.62
CA GLY A 134 2.77 8.14 7.45
C GLY A 134 3.45 9.29 6.69
N LEU A 135 3.34 9.35 5.36
CA LEU A 135 4.03 10.34 4.53
C LEU A 135 3.04 11.36 3.95
N ASN A 136 3.32 12.65 4.15
CA ASN A 136 2.46 13.73 3.68
C ASN A 136 2.87 14.21 2.28
N ALA A 137 1.99 13.97 1.30
CA ALA A 137 2.22 14.34 -0.10
C ALA A 137 2.41 15.85 -0.33
N ARG A 138 1.88 16.73 0.54
CA ARG A 138 1.99 18.19 0.40
C ARG A 138 3.45 18.68 0.46
N SER A 139 4.27 18.04 1.27
CA SER A 139 5.67 18.43 1.51
C SER A 139 6.65 17.37 1.02
N LEU A 140 6.20 16.48 0.12
CA LEU A 140 6.98 15.36 -0.36
C LEU A 140 8.14 15.83 -1.24
N THR A 141 9.35 15.36 -0.96
CA THR A 141 10.49 15.46 -1.88
C THR A 141 10.86 14.09 -2.46
N ALA A 142 11.64 14.09 -3.54
CA ALA A 142 12.20 12.89 -4.13
C ALA A 142 13.09 12.09 -3.15
N GLU A 143 13.77 12.80 -2.25
CA GLU A 143 14.61 12.19 -1.21
C GLU A 143 13.77 11.57 -0.10
N ASP A 144 12.75 12.29 0.40
CA ASP A 144 11.82 11.75 1.40
C ASP A 144 11.14 10.48 0.89
N LEU A 145 10.68 10.48 -0.36
CA LEU A 145 10.04 9.31 -0.97
C LEU A 145 11.00 8.11 -1.04
N ARG A 146 12.24 8.35 -1.49
CA ARG A 146 13.25 7.30 -1.61
C ARG A 146 13.57 6.70 -0.24
N GLU A 147 13.82 7.54 0.76
CA GLU A 147 14.14 7.08 2.12
C GLU A 147 12.96 6.33 2.75
N ALA A 148 11.73 6.81 2.56
CA ALA A 148 10.54 6.14 3.05
C ALA A 148 10.29 4.79 2.35
N CYS A 149 10.63 4.67 1.05
CA CYS A 149 10.62 3.39 0.35
C CYS A 149 11.68 2.43 0.94
N GLU A 150 12.90 2.91 1.20
CA GLU A 150 13.93 2.07 1.83
C GLU A 150 13.48 1.55 3.19
N GLU A 151 12.84 2.39 4.01
CA GLU A 151 12.31 1.97 5.30
C GLU A 151 11.20 0.92 5.14
N ALA A 152 10.25 1.14 4.22
CA ALA A 152 9.15 0.21 3.95
C ALA A 152 9.63 -1.17 3.43
N LEU A 153 10.74 -1.20 2.68
CA LEU A 153 11.30 -2.41 2.09
C LEU A 153 12.26 -3.15 3.00
N SER A 154 12.64 -2.56 4.14
CA SER A 154 13.72 -3.08 4.98
C SER A 154 13.24 -3.66 6.31
N GLU A 155 14.18 -4.34 6.94
CA GLU A 155 14.16 -4.75 8.33
C GLU A 155 15.43 -4.23 9.02
N ARG A 156 15.38 -4.11 10.34
CA ARG A 156 16.56 -3.84 11.15
C ARG A 156 17.13 -5.16 11.64
N VAL A 157 18.35 -5.47 11.22
CA VAL A 157 19.07 -6.68 11.62
C VAL A 157 20.27 -6.30 12.46
N GLU A 158 20.68 -7.18 13.37
CA GLU A 158 21.92 -7.00 14.13
C GLU A 158 23.11 -6.93 13.17
N ARG A 159 24.07 -6.02 13.43
CA ARG A 159 25.20 -5.77 12.51
C ARG A 159 26.10 -7.01 12.31
N ASP A 160 26.37 -7.77 13.36
CA ASP A 160 27.36 -8.86 13.34
C ASP A 160 26.80 -10.18 13.89
N PRO A 161 25.78 -10.80 13.28
CA PRO A 161 25.11 -11.97 13.86
C PRO A 161 26.01 -13.21 14.00
N GLU A 162 27.09 -13.32 13.22
CA GLU A 162 27.88 -14.54 13.01
C GLU A 162 29.09 -14.72 13.95
N ASP A 163 29.49 -13.72 14.73
CA ASP A 163 30.79 -13.75 15.42
C ASP A 163 30.80 -14.56 16.73
N ASN A 164 29.88 -15.50 16.93
CA ASN A 164 29.78 -16.25 18.20
C ASN A 164 29.29 -17.71 18.09
N ASP A 165 29.07 -18.23 16.88
CA ASP A 165 28.63 -19.63 16.70
C ASP A 165 29.82 -20.62 16.66
N THR A 166 31.06 -20.11 16.56
CA THR A 166 32.27 -20.93 16.68
C THR A 166 32.67 -21.00 18.15
N GLN A 167 32.26 -22.07 18.85
CA GLN A 167 32.71 -22.29 20.22
C GLN A 167 34.23 -22.51 20.23
N PRO A 168 34.98 -21.86 21.13
CA PRO A 168 36.37 -22.25 21.37
C PRO A 168 36.39 -23.74 21.76
N VAL A 169 37.31 -24.50 21.17
CA VAL A 169 37.49 -25.92 21.49
C VAL A 169 37.87 -26.01 22.96
N ALA A 170 37.00 -26.63 23.76
CA ALA A 170 37.18 -26.69 25.20
C ALA A 170 38.48 -27.43 25.56
N PRO A 171 39.27 -26.93 26.52
CA PRO A 171 40.43 -27.66 27.00
C PRO A 171 39.94 -29.01 27.54
N TYR A 172 40.70 -30.07 27.24
CA TYR A 172 40.40 -31.47 27.63
C TYR A 172 39.29 -32.20 26.84
N SER A 173 39.04 -31.82 25.58
CA SER A 173 38.10 -32.53 24.69
C SER A 173 38.34 -34.06 24.64
N TRP A 174 39.60 -34.48 24.75
CA TRP A 174 40.08 -35.87 24.82
C TRP A 174 39.55 -36.69 26.02
N MET A 175 39.12 -36.06 27.11
CA MET A 175 38.56 -36.78 28.27
C MET A 175 37.17 -37.37 28.03
N ARG A 176 36.46 -36.98 26.95
CA ARG A 176 35.09 -37.47 26.67
C ARG A 176 35.01 -38.84 25.98
N ASN A 177 36.11 -39.34 25.41
CA ASN A 177 36.17 -40.61 24.66
C ASN A 177 37.18 -41.62 25.25
N GLY A 178 37.27 -41.72 26.58
CA GLY A 178 38.05 -42.78 27.22
C GLY A 178 39.53 -42.48 27.48
N GLY A 179 39.98 -41.24 27.27
CA GLY A 179 41.14 -40.68 27.97
C GLY A 179 42.50 -41.36 27.74
N LEU A 180 42.75 -41.92 26.54
CA LEU A 180 44.10 -42.35 26.17
C LEU A 180 44.88 -41.14 25.65
N VAL A 181 45.81 -40.66 26.48
CA VAL A 181 46.85 -39.70 26.08
C VAL A 181 48.06 -40.53 25.70
N ASP A 182 48.39 -40.57 24.42
CA ASP A 182 49.67 -41.11 23.94
C ASP A 182 50.66 -39.97 23.66
N ASP A 183 51.91 -40.32 23.36
CA ASP A 183 53.00 -39.36 23.14
C ASP A 183 52.85 -38.55 21.83
N GLU A 184 51.77 -38.76 21.06
CA GLU A 184 51.45 -38.03 19.81
C GLU A 184 50.38 -36.92 20.01
N TYR A 185 49.86 -36.71 21.22
CA TYR A 185 48.83 -35.70 21.50
C TYR A 185 49.39 -34.26 21.53
N ASP A 186 48.90 -33.43 20.61
CA ASP A 186 49.26 -32.01 20.48
C ASP A 186 48.08 -31.12 20.97
N ASP A 187 48.27 -30.47 22.12
CA ASP A 187 47.29 -29.58 22.75
C ASP A 187 47.56 -28.09 22.47
N SER A 188 48.46 -27.78 21.53
CA SER A 188 48.82 -26.39 21.21
C SER A 188 47.65 -25.53 20.73
N ASP A 189 46.60 -26.17 20.20
CA ASP A 189 45.40 -25.55 19.65
C ASP A 189 44.20 -25.53 20.64
N ASP A 190 44.32 -26.08 21.86
CA ASP A 190 43.25 -26.05 22.86
C ASP A 190 43.07 -24.64 23.45
N ALA A 191 41.83 -24.18 23.55
CA ALA A 191 41.53 -22.89 24.16
C ALA A 191 41.79 -22.93 25.68
N LYS A 192 42.37 -21.86 26.23
CA LYS A 192 42.65 -21.78 27.67
C LYS A 192 41.37 -21.49 28.45
N GLU A 193 41.32 -21.91 29.72
CA GLU A 193 40.13 -21.74 30.57
C GLU A 193 39.64 -20.28 30.65
N HIS A 194 40.57 -19.33 30.79
CA HIS A 194 40.23 -17.89 30.81
C HIS A 194 39.69 -17.37 29.46
N GLU A 195 40.08 -17.98 28.33
CA GLU A 195 39.56 -17.65 27.00
C GLU A 195 38.12 -18.15 26.86
N VAL A 196 37.82 -19.34 27.39
CA VAL A 196 36.46 -19.90 27.45
C VAL A 196 35.55 -19.09 28.38
N GLU A 197 36.06 -18.61 29.51
CA GLU A 197 35.31 -17.73 30.43
C GLU A 197 35.04 -16.36 29.83
N ALA A 198 36.04 -15.73 29.19
CA ALA A 198 35.89 -14.46 28.49
C ALA A 198 34.84 -14.56 27.38
N PHE A 199 34.88 -15.63 26.58
CA PHE A 199 33.89 -15.92 25.54
C PHE A 199 32.46 -16.05 26.08
N LYS A 200 32.28 -16.79 27.18
CA LYS A 200 30.95 -16.90 27.85
C LYS A 200 30.46 -15.56 28.38
N ALA A 201 31.33 -14.78 29.02
CA ALA A 201 30.99 -13.47 29.55
C ALA A 201 30.58 -12.49 28.44
N GLU A 202 31.29 -12.50 27.31
CA GLU A 202 30.95 -11.71 26.13
C GLU A 202 29.59 -12.10 25.55
N ARG A 203 29.33 -13.40 25.41
CA ARG A 203 28.03 -13.90 24.94
C ARG A 203 26.87 -13.50 25.87
N ASP A 204 27.06 -13.62 27.18
CA ASP A 204 26.04 -13.23 28.16
C ASP A 204 25.82 -11.71 28.19
N ALA A 205 26.88 -10.90 28.02
CA ALA A 205 26.77 -9.45 27.85
C ALA A 205 26.00 -9.09 26.58
N ARG A 206 26.28 -9.76 25.46
CA ARG A 206 25.60 -9.57 24.19
C ARG A 206 24.14 -10.02 24.23
N ALA A 207 23.84 -11.15 24.89
CA ALA A 207 22.47 -11.62 25.11
C ALA A 207 21.65 -10.62 25.94
N ARG A 208 22.26 -10.03 26.98
CA ARG A 208 21.65 -8.93 27.74
C ARG A 208 21.42 -7.71 26.86
N ALA A 209 22.42 -7.26 26.10
CA ALA A 209 22.28 -6.15 25.17
C ALA A 209 21.21 -6.40 24.08
N ARG A 210 21.04 -7.66 23.63
CA ARG A 210 19.98 -8.07 22.70
C ARG A 210 18.60 -7.94 23.35
N ALA A 211 18.45 -8.43 24.58
CA ALA A 211 17.21 -8.34 25.34
C ALA A 211 16.81 -6.87 25.63
N ASP A 212 17.81 -6.02 25.85
CA ASP A 212 17.64 -4.59 26.11
C ASP A 212 17.51 -3.75 24.81
N GLY A 213 17.61 -4.37 23.63
CA GLY A 213 17.56 -3.67 22.34
C GLY A 213 18.73 -2.71 22.07
N ALA A 214 19.83 -2.85 22.81
CA ALA A 214 20.99 -1.97 22.77
C ALA A 214 22.03 -2.35 21.70
N LEU A 215 21.83 -3.47 21.00
CA LEU A 215 22.75 -3.92 19.96
C LEU A 215 22.69 -3.02 18.71
N PRO A 216 23.85 -2.72 18.10
CA PRO A 216 23.89 -1.97 16.86
C PRO A 216 23.15 -2.75 15.76
N THR A 217 22.14 -2.11 15.17
CA THR A 217 21.40 -2.66 14.04
C THR A 217 21.78 -1.94 12.77
N VAL A 218 21.69 -2.65 11.65
CA VAL A 218 21.82 -2.11 10.29
C VAL A 218 20.51 -2.34 9.54
N ARG A 219 20.18 -1.41 8.65
CA ARG A 219 19.03 -1.55 7.75
C ARG A 219 19.41 -2.50 6.62
N ARG A 220 18.58 -3.51 6.38
CA ARG A 220 18.73 -4.45 5.27
C ARG A 220 17.38 -4.66 4.59
N ARG A 221 17.33 -4.56 3.26
CA ARG A 221 16.12 -4.90 2.50
C ARG A 221 15.70 -6.34 2.80
N ARG A 222 14.39 -6.56 2.95
CA ARG A 222 13.83 -7.88 3.21
C ARG A 222 14.11 -8.83 2.03
N PRO A 223 14.19 -10.15 2.28
CA PRO A 223 14.33 -11.14 1.22
C PRO A 223 13.27 -10.98 0.12
N GLY A 224 13.69 -10.98 -1.15
CA GLY A 224 12.82 -10.79 -2.30
C GLY A 224 12.49 -9.33 -2.63
N ARG A 225 13.04 -8.37 -1.89
CA ARG A 225 12.88 -6.92 -2.14
C ARG A 225 14.20 -6.23 -2.55
N GLU A 226 15.29 -6.97 -2.72
CA GLU A 226 16.64 -6.45 -2.95
C GLU A 226 16.70 -5.60 -4.23
N GLY A 227 16.06 -6.07 -5.30
CA GLY A 227 16.06 -5.43 -6.61
C GLY A 227 14.92 -4.43 -6.86
N VAL A 228 14.13 -4.09 -5.84
CA VAL A 228 12.99 -3.16 -6.02
C VAL A 228 13.50 -1.76 -6.38
N ASP A 229 13.04 -1.24 -7.52
CA ASP A 229 13.37 0.11 -7.97
C ASP A 229 12.61 1.16 -7.15
N VAL A 230 13.34 2.03 -6.48
CA VAL A 230 12.82 3.14 -5.65
C VAL A 230 13.13 4.50 -6.26
N THR A 231 13.55 4.54 -7.53
CA THR A 231 13.83 5.79 -8.24
C THR A 231 12.55 6.63 -8.29
N PRO A 232 12.55 7.86 -7.77
CA PRO A 232 11.34 8.68 -7.58
C PRO A 232 10.95 9.40 -8.89
N VAL A 233 10.80 8.62 -9.96
CA VAL A 233 10.42 9.07 -11.31
C VAL A 233 9.36 8.11 -11.85
N PHE A 234 8.20 8.64 -12.24
CA PHE A 234 7.02 7.82 -12.56
C PHE A 234 6.44 8.16 -13.94
N ASP A 235 5.97 7.15 -14.66
CA ASP A 235 5.27 7.35 -15.94
C ASP A 235 3.85 7.91 -15.71
N LEU A 236 3.24 7.54 -14.59
CA LEU A 236 1.93 8.00 -14.15
C LEU A 236 1.95 8.45 -12.68
N ILE A 237 1.37 9.61 -12.41
CA ILE A 237 0.96 10.01 -11.07
C ILE A 237 -0.56 10.08 -11.04
N THR A 238 -1.16 9.34 -10.10
CA THR A 238 -2.59 9.35 -9.82
C THR A 238 -2.84 9.48 -8.33
N GLY A 239 -4.09 9.69 -7.92
CA GLY A 239 -4.42 9.77 -6.51
C GLY A 239 -5.89 10.10 -6.24
N ASP A 240 -6.36 9.64 -5.09
CA ASP A 240 -7.69 9.85 -4.52
C ASP A 240 -7.54 10.44 -3.11
N VAL A 241 -7.17 11.72 -3.03
CA VAL A 241 -6.95 12.41 -1.75
C VAL A 241 -8.23 13.05 -1.21
N SER A 242 -8.27 13.29 0.09
CA SER A 242 -9.40 13.94 0.77
C SER A 242 -8.92 15.05 1.70
N PHE A 243 -9.78 16.03 1.97
CA PHE A 243 -9.52 17.15 2.90
C PHE A 243 -8.33 18.05 2.52
N ILE A 244 -7.93 18.03 1.25
CA ILE A 244 -6.84 18.85 0.73
C ILE A 244 -7.12 19.18 -0.74
N SER A 245 -6.80 20.41 -1.15
CA SER A 245 -6.84 20.81 -2.54
C SER A 245 -5.63 20.25 -3.29
N LEU A 246 -5.84 19.78 -4.52
CA LEU A 246 -4.75 19.35 -5.40
C LEU A 246 -3.73 20.47 -5.66
N THR A 247 -4.14 21.74 -5.63
CA THR A 247 -3.22 22.88 -5.76
C THR A 247 -2.10 22.90 -4.71
N LEU A 248 -2.30 22.23 -3.57
CA LEU A 248 -1.30 22.09 -2.50
C LEU A 248 -0.43 20.84 -2.63
N ILE A 249 -0.83 19.86 -3.45
CA ILE A 249 -0.10 18.60 -3.65
C ILE A 249 0.70 18.62 -4.95
N LEU A 250 0.10 19.14 -6.03
CA LEU A 250 0.71 19.16 -7.36
C LEU A 250 2.15 19.71 -7.36
N PRO A 251 2.50 20.80 -6.63
CA PRO A 251 3.88 21.30 -6.60
C PRO A 251 4.91 20.27 -6.09
N ALA A 252 4.51 19.37 -5.19
CA ALA A 252 5.39 18.36 -4.61
C ALA A 252 5.48 17.09 -5.47
N VAL A 253 4.38 16.69 -6.11
CA VAL A 253 4.35 15.43 -6.88
C VAL A 253 4.73 15.59 -8.34
N VAL A 254 4.43 16.73 -8.99
CA VAL A 254 4.78 16.96 -10.41
C VAL A 254 6.27 16.82 -10.71
N PRO A 255 7.21 17.26 -9.85
CA PRO A 255 8.64 17.02 -10.04
C PRO A 255 9.02 15.53 -10.18
N LEU A 256 8.22 14.62 -9.61
CA LEU A 256 8.42 13.17 -9.65
C LEU A 256 7.88 12.52 -10.93
N LEU A 257 7.17 13.27 -11.78
CA LEU A 257 6.62 12.76 -13.03
C LEU A 257 7.71 12.71 -14.11
N ALA A 258 7.85 11.63 -14.86
CA ALA A 258 8.82 11.55 -15.95
C ALA A 258 8.57 12.64 -17.00
N ALA A 259 9.60 12.99 -17.78
CA ALA A 259 9.43 13.84 -18.96
C ALA A 259 8.44 13.17 -19.93
N GLY A 260 7.38 13.88 -20.34
CA GLY A 260 6.29 13.28 -21.13
C GLY A 260 5.34 12.37 -20.32
N GLY A 261 5.55 12.20 -19.01
CA GLY A 261 4.71 11.41 -18.13
C GLY A 261 3.30 12.00 -17.94
N THR A 262 2.39 11.16 -17.47
CA THR A 262 0.96 11.47 -17.34
C THR A 262 0.55 11.74 -15.90
N LEU A 263 -0.25 12.78 -15.69
CA LEU A 263 -0.99 13.05 -14.46
C LEU A 263 -2.46 12.68 -14.69
N LEU A 264 -3.03 11.84 -13.82
CA LEU A 264 -4.46 11.52 -13.83
C LEU A 264 -5.00 11.53 -12.38
N MET A 265 -5.37 12.70 -11.88
CA MET A 265 -5.76 12.88 -10.48
C MET A 265 -7.26 13.02 -10.32
N LEU A 266 -7.83 12.36 -9.30
CA LEU A 266 -9.22 12.55 -8.92
C LEU A 266 -9.37 13.92 -8.24
N VAL A 267 -10.32 14.69 -8.72
CA VAL A 267 -10.73 16.00 -8.23
C VAL A 267 -12.05 15.87 -7.49
N LYS A 268 -12.04 16.34 -6.25
CA LYS A 268 -13.20 16.38 -5.37
C LYS A 268 -13.58 17.83 -5.09
N PRO A 269 -14.56 18.42 -5.81
CA PRO A 269 -14.92 19.83 -5.68
C PRO A 269 -15.13 20.31 -4.24
N GLN A 270 -15.66 19.45 -3.35
CA GLN A 270 -15.88 19.77 -1.94
C GLN A 270 -14.58 20.05 -1.13
N PHE A 271 -13.42 19.58 -1.60
CA PHE A 271 -12.11 19.88 -0.99
C PHE A 271 -11.33 20.97 -1.73
N GLU A 272 -11.85 21.40 -2.88
CA GLU A 272 -11.30 22.46 -3.70
C GLU A 272 -11.95 23.82 -3.35
N LEU A 273 -13.24 23.81 -3.01
CA LEU A 273 -14.02 25.01 -2.76
C LEU A 273 -13.83 25.55 -1.33
N GLN A 274 -14.19 26.82 -1.14
CA GLN A 274 -14.07 27.52 0.14
C GLN A 274 -15.32 27.30 1.03
N PRO A 275 -15.20 27.52 2.36
CA PRO A 275 -16.36 27.58 3.23
C PRO A 275 -17.44 28.55 2.70
N GLY A 276 -18.69 28.09 2.62
CA GLY A 276 -19.81 28.85 2.04
C GLY A 276 -20.16 28.47 0.60
N GLN A 277 -19.23 27.87 -0.14
CA GLN A 277 -19.50 27.28 -1.47
C GLN A 277 -19.91 25.80 -1.38
N VAL A 278 -19.66 25.17 -0.23
CA VAL A 278 -20.02 23.78 0.06
C VAL A 278 -21.25 23.76 0.96
N GLY A 279 -22.30 23.04 0.55
CA GLY A 279 -23.57 22.97 1.26
C GLY A 279 -23.54 22.05 2.49
N LYS A 280 -24.67 21.95 3.18
CA LYS A 280 -24.85 21.06 4.34
C LYS A 280 -24.48 19.62 3.96
N GLY A 281 -23.68 18.98 4.81
CA GLY A 281 -23.19 17.61 4.60
C GLY A 281 -21.95 17.51 3.70
N GLY A 282 -21.31 18.64 3.35
CA GLY A 282 -20.12 18.63 2.50
C GLY A 282 -20.44 18.48 1.01
N ILE A 283 -21.68 18.70 0.59
CA ILE A 283 -22.15 18.46 -0.78
C ILE A 283 -22.11 19.75 -1.60
N VAL A 284 -21.49 19.70 -2.77
CA VAL A 284 -21.51 20.78 -3.76
C VAL A 284 -22.76 20.67 -4.60
N ARG A 285 -23.67 21.64 -4.45
CA ARG A 285 -24.99 21.62 -5.12
C ARG A 285 -25.06 22.47 -6.37
N ASP A 286 -24.24 23.52 -6.43
CA ASP A 286 -24.22 24.44 -7.58
C ASP A 286 -23.22 23.93 -8.63
N PRO A 287 -23.69 23.46 -9.80
CA PRO A 287 -22.81 22.94 -10.85
C PRO A 287 -21.91 24.02 -11.47
N ALA A 288 -22.25 25.30 -11.36
CA ALA A 288 -21.41 26.39 -11.87
C ALA A 288 -20.05 26.47 -11.15
N LEU A 289 -19.98 25.95 -9.92
CA LEU A 289 -18.74 25.90 -9.15
C LEU A 289 -17.72 24.90 -9.73
N TYR A 290 -18.17 23.88 -10.47
CA TYR A 290 -17.25 22.90 -11.08
C TYR A 290 -16.33 23.54 -12.12
N ALA A 291 -16.84 24.48 -12.92
CA ALA A 291 -16.05 25.22 -13.90
C ALA A 291 -14.97 26.08 -13.23
N GLN A 292 -15.27 26.65 -12.05
CA GLN A 292 -14.29 27.43 -11.28
C GLN A 292 -13.16 26.54 -10.73
N VAL A 293 -13.51 25.35 -10.23
CA VAL A 293 -12.53 24.36 -9.77
C VAL A 293 -11.65 23.89 -10.92
N GLU A 294 -12.25 23.54 -12.06
CA GLU A 294 -11.53 23.11 -13.26
C GLU A 294 -10.54 24.20 -13.72
N GLN A 295 -11.00 25.44 -13.85
CA GLN A 295 -10.16 26.56 -14.29
C GLN A 295 -8.94 26.75 -13.39
N ARG A 296 -9.15 26.76 -12.06
CA ARG A 296 -8.06 26.93 -11.09
C ARG A 296 -7.04 25.79 -11.15
N LEU A 297 -7.50 24.56 -11.34
CA LEU A 297 -6.60 23.41 -11.48
C LEU A 297 -5.85 23.41 -12.81
N ARG A 298 -6.47 23.88 -13.90
CA ARG A 298 -5.80 24.09 -15.18
C ARG A 298 -4.69 25.13 -15.06
N GLU A 299 -4.95 26.25 -14.39
CA GLU A 299 -3.94 27.28 -14.11
C GLU A 299 -2.80 26.74 -13.26
N SER A 300 -3.11 25.98 -12.19
CA SER A 300 -2.10 25.32 -11.37
C SER A 300 -1.25 24.32 -12.14
N CYS A 301 -1.86 23.55 -13.05
CA CYS A 301 -1.14 22.62 -13.93
C CYS A 301 -0.20 23.36 -14.88
N ALA A 302 -0.70 24.41 -15.54
CA ALA A 302 0.10 25.21 -16.47
C ALA A 302 1.30 25.87 -15.77
N ALA A 303 1.11 26.40 -14.56
CA ALA A 303 2.19 26.97 -13.75
C ALA A 303 3.28 25.95 -13.37
N LEU A 304 2.95 24.65 -13.40
CA LEU A 304 3.87 23.54 -13.10
C LEU A 304 4.40 22.84 -14.35
N GLY A 305 4.17 23.39 -15.55
CA GLY A 305 4.65 22.81 -16.81
C GLY A 305 3.87 21.57 -17.25
N LEU A 306 2.57 21.50 -16.92
CA LEU A 306 1.68 20.45 -17.38
C LEU A 306 0.71 20.99 -18.44
N ASP A 307 0.59 20.25 -19.54
CA ASP A 307 -0.45 20.44 -20.55
C ASP A 307 -1.69 19.64 -20.15
N VAL A 308 -2.79 20.31 -19.82
CA VAL A 308 -4.05 19.62 -19.48
C VAL A 308 -4.74 19.12 -20.74
N LEU A 309 -4.81 17.81 -20.89
CA LEU A 309 -5.38 17.10 -22.03
C LEU A 309 -6.89 16.88 -21.90
N GLY A 310 -7.41 16.80 -20.67
CA GLY A 310 -8.82 16.51 -20.46
C GLY A 310 -9.34 16.75 -19.04
N TRP A 311 -10.66 16.95 -18.97
CA TRP A 311 -11.45 17.01 -17.74
C TRP A 311 -12.61 16.03 -17.88
N HIS A 312 -12.60 14.98 -17.06
CA HIS A 312 -13.51 13.84 -17.21
C HIS A 312 -14.37 13.70 -15.96
N GLY A 313 -15.65 13.38 -16.11
CA GLY A 313 -16.46 12.99 -14.94
C GLY A 313 -15.98 11.63 -14.41
N SER A 314 -15.94 11.46 -13.09
CA SER A 314 -15.77 10.13 -12.49
C SER A 314 -16.95 9.23 -12.87
N ALA A 315 -16.69 7.96 -13.16
CA ALA A 315 -17.72 6.99 -13.56
C ALA A 315 -18.75 6.71 -12.46
N ILE A 316 -18.36 6.93 -11.20
CA ILE A 316 -19.23 6.87 -10.03
C ILE A 316 -19.06 8.13 -9.18
N GLU A 317 -20.11 8.50 -8.44
CA GLU A 317 -20.06 9.61 -7.48
C GLU A 317 -19.15 9.28 -6.28
N GLY A 318 -18.93 10.26 -5.40
CA GLY A 318 -18.32 10.06 -4.09
C GLY A 318 -19.19 9.22 -3.16
N GLY A 319 -18.63 8.73 -2.06
CA GLY A 319 -19.40 7.99 -1.04
C GLY A 319 -20.48 8.84 -0.35
N ASP A 320 -20.30 10.15 -0.38
CA ASP A 320 -21.15 11.21 0.17
C ASP A 320 -22.15 11.78 -0.87
N GLY A 321 -22.14 11.27 -2.11
CA GLY A 321 -22.97 11.75 -3.21
C GLY A 321 -22.42 12.98 -3.94
N ASN A 322 -21.18 13.40 -3.67
CA ASN A 322 -20.56 14.46 -4.47
C ASN A 322 -20.23 13.97 -5.88
N ARG A 323 -20.44 14.83 -6.88
CA ARG A 323 -19.90 14.60 -8.21
C ARG A 323 -18.41 14.89 -8.21
N GLU A 324 -17.63 13.92 -8.68
CA GLU A 324 -16.17 13.99 -8.75
C GLU A 324 -15.71 13.97 -10.21
N PHE A 325 -14.48 14.41 -10.45
CA PHE A 325 -13.90 14.54 -11.79
C PHE A 325 -12.47 14.01 -11.81
N PHE A 326 -11.91 13.79 -12.98
CA PHE A 326 -10.49 13.55 -13.18
C PHE A 326 -9.91 14.67 -14.04
N ILE A 327 -8.76 15.18 -13.62
CA ILE A 327 -7.92 16.04 -14.46
C ILE A 327 -6.83 15.17 -15.07
N HIS A 328 -6.77 15.18 -16.41
CA HIS A 328 -5.76 14.48 -17.20
C HIS A 328 -4.80 15.51 -17.78
N ALA A 329 -3.52 15.41 -17.43
CA ALA A 329 -2.49 16.29 -17.94
C ALA A 329 -1.21 15.52 -18.27
N ARG A 330 -0.32 16.13 -19.06
CA ARG A 330 0.97 15.56 -19.43
C ARG A 330 2.08 16.55 -19.10
N ARG A 331 3.19 16.06 -18.54
CA ARG A 331 4.38 16.88 -18.33
C ARG A 331 5.04 17.20 -19.67
N THR A 332 5.27 18.48 -19.93
CA THR A 332 6.04 18.89 -21.10
C THR A 332 7.45 18.31 -21.03
N ALA A 333 7.99 17.93 -22.19
CA ALA A 333 9.31 17.32 -22.30
C ALA A 333 10.44 18.31 -21.96
#